data_AF-A0A453GET9-F1
#
_entry.id   AF-A0A453GET9-F1
#
_cell.length_a   1.000
_cell.length_b   1.000
_cell.length_c   1.000
_cell.angle_alpha   90.00
_cell.angle_beta   90.00
_cell.angle_gamma   90.00
#
_symmetry.space_group_name_H-M   'P 1'
#
loop_
_entity.id
_entity.type
_entity.pdbx_description
1 polymer ?
#
loop_
_entity_poly.entity_id
_entity_poly.type
_entity_poly.pdbx_seq_one_letter_code
_entity_poly.pdbx_strand_id
1 'polypeptide(L)' 'AAGGHEMTAAGGRRGVRAQPAGLTQCMGGCGTKVASCLLDCYNTATGGTMPICYLGCTNHAVFCATDCTTQGL' A
#
# COMPACT_ATOMS: atom_id res chain seq x y z
N ALA A 1 -12.02 24.39 -15.84
CA ALA A 1 -10.99 23.38 -16.16
C ALA A 1 -9.72 23.72 -15.41
N ALA A 2 -8.98 22.69 -15.00
CA ALA A 2 -7.66 22.68 -14.33
C ALA A 2 -7.60 23.18 -12.88
N GLY A 3 -7.74 22.23 -11.94
CA GLY A 3 -7.25 22.38 -10.57
C GLY A 3 -5.79 21.91 -10.47
N GLY A 4 -4.93 22.74 -9.86
CA GLY A 4 -3.61 22.34 -9.39
C GLY A 4 -3.67 22.07 -7.89
N HIS A 5 -3.37 20.84 -7.49
CA HIS A 5 -3.18 20.51 -6.07
C HIS A 5 -1.68 20.53 -5.78
N GLU A 6 -1.16 21.73 -5.53
CA GLU A 6 0.14 21.91 -4.91
C GLU A 6 -0.05 21.71 -3.40
N MET A 7 0.45 20.60 -2.85
CA MET A 7 0.68 20.52 -1.40
C MET A 7 2.17 20.54 -1.13
N THR A 8 2.69 21.76 -0.97
CA THR A 8 3.91 22.04 -0.23
C THR A 8 3.57 22.10 1.25
N ALA A 9 4.24 21.28 2.06
CA ALA A 9 4.31 21.47 3.51
C ALA A 9 5.70 21.04 4.00
N ALA A 10 6.69 21.89 3.74
CA ALA A 10 7.98 21.83 4.40
C ALA A 10 7.98 22.82 5.57
N GLY A 11 7.95 22.33 6.81
CA GLY A 11 8.21 23.18 7.98
C GLY A 11 7.74 22.59 9.30
N GLY A 12 8.69 22.34 10.22
CA GLY A 12 8.39 22.19 11.65
C GLY A 12 9.29 21.20 12.40
N ARG A 13 10.34 21.70 13.04
CA ARG A 13 11.19 20.94 13.97
C ARG A 13 10.47 20.72 15.32
N ARG A 14 10.87 19.63 16.01
CA ARG A 14 10.74 19.34 17.46
C ARG A 14 9.48 18.55 17.91
N GLY A 15 9.64 17.22 17.86
CA GLY A 15 9.33 16.29 18.95
C GLY A 15 7.90 16.21 19.48
N VAL A 16 7.07 15.39 18.85
CA VAL A 16 6.12 14.44 19.50
C VAL A 16 5.91 13.29 18.50
N ARG A 17 6.00 12.04 18.97
CA ARG A 17 5.83 10.78 18.23
C ARG A 17 4.78 10.85 17.10
N ALA A 18 5.22 10.92 15.84
CA ALA A 18 4.37 10.77 14.66
C ALA A 18 4.49 9.34 14.09
N GLN A 19 4.27 8.31 14.91
CA GLN A 19 4.39 6.90 14.48
C GLN A 19 3.09 6.22 13.98
N PRO A 20 1.83 6.68 14.25
CA PRO A 20 0.64 5.99 13.72
C PRO A 20 0.30 6.39 12.27
N ALA A 21 0.51 7.67 11.89
CA ALA A 21 0.06 8.19 10.59
C ALA A 21 0.87 7.58 9.43
N GLY A 22 2.20 7.49 9.56
CA GLY A 22 3.07 6.91 8.54
C GLY A 22 2.81 5.42 8.31
N LEU A 23 2.65 4.64 9.39
CA LEU A 23 2.33 3.22 9.31
C LEU A 23 0.95 2.99 8.66
N THR A 24 -0.07 3.75 9.09
CA THR A 24 -1.43 3.64 8.55
C THR A 24 -1.47 4.01 7.07
N GLN A 25 -0.75 5.06 6.67
CA GLN A 25 -0.66 5.49 5.28
C GLN A 25 0.08 4.46 4.41
N CYS A 26 1.15 3.87 4.94
CA CYS A 26 1.90 2.81 4.28
C CYS A 26 1.02 1.55 4.08
N MET A 27 0.33 1.11 5.14
CA MET A 27 -0.60 -0.02 5.09
C MET A 27 -1.78 0.24 4.14
N GLY A 28 -2.28 1.49 4.07
CA GLY A 28 -3.30 1.88 3.09
C GLY A 28 -2.81 1.76 1.64
N GLY A 29 -1.54 2.13 1.40
CA GLY A 29 -0.87 1.93 0.11
C GLY A 29 -0.74 0.45 -0.25
N CYS A 30 -0.32 -0.39 0.70
CA CYS A 30 -0.26 -1.84 0.54
C CYS A 30 -1.62 -2.44 0.20
N GLY A 31 -2.66 -2.07 0.96
CA GLY A 31 -4.03 -2.55 0.73
C GLY A 31 -4.55 -2.21 -0.67
N THR A 32 -4.25 -1.00 -1.17
CA THR A 32 -4.62 -0.59 -2.53
C THR A 32 -3.92 -1.44 -3.59
N LYS A 33 -2.62 -1.70 -3.43
CA LYS A 33 -1.84 -2.54 -4.37
C LYS A 33 -2.34 -3.99 -4.39
N VAL A 34 -2.64 -4.54 -3.22
CA VAL A 34 -3.20 -5.89 -3.08
C VAL A 34 -4.58 -5.96 -3.72
N ALA A 35 -5.46 -4.98 -3.45
CA ALA A 35 -6.78 -4.90 -4.07
C ALA A 35 -6.69 -4.85 -5.60
N SER A 36 -5.79 -4.03 -6.16
CA SER A 36 -5.56 -3.98 -7.61
C SER A 36 -5.04 -5.30 -8.17
N CYS A 37 -4.13 -5.98 -7.46
CA CYS A 37 -3.60 -7.29 -7.87
C CYS A 37 -4.70 -8.36 -7.87
N LEU A 38 -5.54 -8.40 -6.82
CA LEU A 38 -6.66 -9.34 -6.74
C LEU A 38 -7.68 -9.08 -7.86
N LEU A 39 -7.93 -7.82 -8.18
CA LEU A 39 -8.82 -7.43 -9.27
C LEU A 39 -8.23 -7.82 -10.63
N ASP A 40 -6.92 -7.65 -10.82
CA ASP A 40 -6.23 -8.13 -12.03
C ASP A 40 -6.37 -9.64 -12.16
N CYS A 41 -6.05 -10.40 -11.11
CA CYS A 41 -6.23 -11.85 -11.08
C CYS A 41 -7.65 -12.27 -11.44
N TYR A 42 -8.66 -11.58 -10.92
CA TYR A 42 -10.05 -11.87 -11.25
C TYR A 42 -10.37 -11.67 -12.74
N ASN A 43 -9.75 -10.66 -13.38
CA ASN A 43 -9.97 -10.34 -14.78
C ASN A 43 -9.10 -11.18 -15.74
N THR A 44 -7.90 -11.57 -15.33
CA THR A 44 -6.89 -12.18 -16.22
C THR A 44 -6.74 -13.68 -16.01
N ALA A 45 -7.01 -14.20 -14.81
CA ALA A 45 -6.81 -15.62 -14.52
C ALA A 45 -8.01 -16.45 -15.02
N THR A 46 -7.73 -17.31 -15.99
CA THR A 46 -8.66 -18.34 -16.45
C THR A 46 -8.37 -19.64 -15.72
N GLY A 47 -9.41 -20.34 -15.24
CA GLY A 47 -9.42 -21.73 -14.76
C GLY A 47 -8.16 -22.25 -14.02
N GLY A 48 -8.27 -22.54 -12.72
CA GLY A 48 -7.21 -23.22 -11.94
C GLY A 48 -5.95 -22.38 -11.64
N THR A 49 -5.71 -21.28 -12.36
CA THR A 49 -4.62 -20.33 -12.09
C THR A 49 -4.97 -19.25 -11.07
N MET A 50 -6.27 -19.05 -10.81
CA MET A 50 -6.80 -18.12 -9.81
C MET A 50 -6.19 -18.28 -8.40
N PRO A 51 -6.10 -19.50 -7.83
CA PRO A 51 -5.48 -19.69 -6.52
C PRO A 51 -4.01 -19.26 -6.48
N ILE A 52 -3.27 -19.48 -7.57
CA ILE A 52 -1.84 -19.13 -7.69
C ILE A 52 -1.70 -17.60 -7.78
N CYS A 53 -2.56 -16.97 -8.58
CA CYS A 53 -2.58 -15.53 -8.75
C CYS A 53 -2.88 -14.81 -7.42
N TYR A 54 -3.90 -15.28 -6.67
CA TYR A 54 -4.22 -14.77 -5.34
C TYR A 54 -3.10 -14.98 -4.32
N LEU A 55 -2.38 -16.11 -4.39
CA LEU A 55 -1.20 -16.34 -3.57
C LEU A 55 -0.10 -15.29 -3.83
N GLY A 56 0.11 -14.94 -5.11
CA GLY A 56 1.02 -13.88 -5.52
C GLY A 56 0.66 -12.52 -4.91
N CYS A 57 -0.62 -12.13 -4.98
CA CYS A 57 -1.11 -10.89 -4.39
C CYS A 57 -0.97 -10.86 -2.86
N THR A 58 -1.19 -12.00 -2.21
CA THR A 58 -1.06 -12.13 -0.74
C THR A 58 0.41 -12.01 -0.30
N ASN A 59 1.35 -12.60 -1.03
CA ASN A 59 2.77 -12.41 -0.77
C ASN A 59 3.16 -10.92 -0.83
N HIS A 60 2.64 -10.19 -1.82
CA HIS A 60 2.85 -8.75 -1.93
C HIS A 60 2.33 -7.99 -0.71
N ALA A 61 1.20 -8.42 -0.14
CA ALA A 61 0.67 -7.87 1.10
C ALA A 61 1.63 -8.06 2.28
N VAL A 62 2.20 -9.26 2.42
CA VAL A 62 3.12 -9.60 3.52
C VAL A 62 4.42 -8.83 3.43
N PHE A 63 5.03 -8.74 2.25
CA PHE A 63 6.24 -7.95 2.04
C PHE A 63 6.00 -6.47 2.31
N CYS A 64 4.91 -5.92 1.76
CA CYS A 64 4.57 -4.52 1.94
C CYS A 64 4.28 -4.18 3.41
N ALA A 65 3.56 -5.06 4.13
CA ALA A 65 3.33 -4.89 5.57
C ALA A 65 4.63 -4.94 6.37
N THR A 66 5.55 -5.85 6.02
CA THR A 66 6.86 -5.97 6.65
C THR A 66 7.69 -4.70 6.43
N ASP A 67 7.74 -4.20 5.19
CA ASP A 67 8.44 -2.96 4.83
C ASP A 67 7.86 -1.75 5.58
N CYS A 68 6.52 -1.66 5.69
CA CYS A 68 5.88 -0.61 6.46
C CYS A 68 6.24 -0.67 7.95
N THR A 69 6.31 -1.88 8.52
CA THR A 69 6.69 -2.05 9.94
C THR A 69 8.17 -1.77 10.18
N THR A 70 9.06 -2.12 9.25
CA THR A 70 10.51 -1.88 9.38
C THR A 70 10.89 -0.43 9.11
N GLN A 71 10.15 0.29 8.26
CA GLN A 71 10.34 1.73 8.03
C GLN A 71 9.67 2.60 9.11
N GLY A 72 8.71 2.05 9.87
CA GLY A 72 7.99 2.74 10.94
C GLY A 72 8.59 2.60 12.35
N LEU A 73 9.60 1.72 12.50
CA LEU A 73 10.40 1.51 13.72
C LEU A 73 11.65 2.39 13.71
#